data_AF-A0A352XYC5-F1
#
_entry.id   AF-A0A352XYC5-F1
#
_cell.length_a   1.000
_cell.length_b   1.000
_cell.length_c   1.000
_cell.angle_alpha   90.00
_cell.angle_beta   90.00
_cell.angle_gamma   90.00
#
_symmetry.space_group_name_H-M   'P 1'
#
loop_
_entity.id
_entity.type
_entity.pdbx_description
1 polymer ?
#
loop_
_entity_poly.entity_id
_entity_poly.type
_entity_poly.pdbx_seq_one_letter_code
_entity_poly.pdbx_strand_id
1 'polypeptide(L)'
;MPRRKKVVRRPDVPDAKYKSRNVARFTSKLMLDGKRSLAERIIYDAFDAIETKQKRAPLDVFEQALKNATPTVEVKPRRVGGSTYQVPIDVRR
;
A
#
# COMPACT_ATOMS: atom_id res chain seq x y z
N MET A 1 -17.58 -3.45 14.46
CA MET A 1 -16.50 -4.42 14.72
C MET A 1 -17.08 -5.83 14.72
N PRO A 2 -16.62 -6.77 13.89
CA PRO A 2 -17.31 -8.04 13.79
C PRO A 2 -16.62 -9.24 14.42
N ARG A 3 -17.44 -10.03 15.12
CA ARG A 3 -17.28 -11.48 15.34
C ARG A 3 -18.07 -12.36 14.33
N ARG A 4 -19.01 -11.81 13.53
CA ARG A 4 -19.78 -12.57 12.51
C ARG A 4 -19.97 -11.86 11.15
N LYS A 5 -20.17 -10.53 11.11
CA LYS A 5 -20.52 -9.80 9.87
C LYS A 5 -19.27 -9.34 9.10
N LYS A 6 -19.16 -9.64 7.81
CA LYS A 6 -18.02 -9.17 6.99
C LYS A 6 -18.08 -7.65 6.85
N VAL A 7 -16.97 -6.96 7.14
CA VAL A 7 -16.88 -5.50 6.94
C VAL A 7 -16.82 -5.20 5.44
N VAL A 8 -17.70 -4.32 4.97
CA VAL A 8 -17.66 -3.81 3.59
C VAL A 8 -16.52 -2.81 3.49
N ARG A 9 -15.60 -3.02 2.56
CA ARG A 9 -14.51 -2.06 2.28
C ARG A 9 -15.07 -0.88 1.50
N ARG A 10 -14.71 0.34 1.92
CA ARG A 10 -15.05 1.56 1.16
C ARG A 10 -14.20 1.59 -0.12
N PRO A 11 -14.78 1.99 -1.27
CA PRO A 11 -14.00 2.16 -2.49
C PRO A 11 -13.08 3.37 -2.37
N ASP A 12 -11.85 3.22 -2.87
CA ASP A 12 -10.88 4.32 -2.92
C ASP A 12 -11.16 5.20 -4.13
N VAL A 13 -11.20 6.52 -3.91
CA VAL A 13 -11.25 7.50 -5.00
C VAL A 13 -9.88 7.54 -5.68
N PRO A 14 -9.80 7.42 -7.02
CA PRO A 14 -8.53 7.53 -7.74
C PRO A 14 -7.85 8.89 -7.55
N ASP A 15 -6.54 8.91 -7.74
CA ASP A 15 -5.75 10.13 -7.67
C ASP A 15 -6.18 11.17 -8.73
N ALA A 16 -6.08 12.47 -8.39
CA ALA A 16 -6.51 13.54 -9.29
C ALA A 16 -5.59 13.74 -10.50
N LYS A 17 -4.27 13.59 -10.31
CA LYS A 17 -3.26 13.84 -11.35
C LYS A 17 -3.05 12.61 -12.22
N TYR A 18 -2.80 11.46 -11.59
CA TYR A 18 -2.42 10.23 -12.28
C TYR A 18 -3.57 9.24 -12.48
N LYS A 19 -4.77 9.51 -11.92
CA LYS A 19 -5.95 8.62 -11.99
C LYS A 19 -5.69 7.20 -11.48
N SER A 20 -4.64 7.02 -10.67
CA SER A 20 -4.24 5.73 -10.11
C SER A 20 -4.82 5.54 -8.71
N ARG A 21 -5.42 4.37 -8.46
CA ARG A 21 -5.90 3.98 -7.12
C ARG A 21 -4.77 3.63 -6.17
N ASN A 22 -3.65 3.12 -6.69
CA ASN A 22 -2.49 2.75 -5.87
C ASN A 22 -1.83 3.99 -5.29
N VAL A 23 -1.71 5.06 -6.09
CA VAL A 23 -1.21 6.36 -5.63
C VAL A 23 -2.13 6.93 -4.55
N ALA A 24 -3.45 6.98 -4.78
CA ALA A 24 -4.39 7.49 -3.79
C ALA A 24 -4.38 6.72 -2.46
N ARG A 25 -4.26 5.38 -2.50
CA ARG A 25 -4.07 4.56 -1.30
C ARG A 25 -2.76 4.88 -0.59
N PHE A 26 -1.67 5.01 -1.35
CA PHE A 26 -0.36 5.31 -0.79
C PHE A 26 -0.34 6.68 -0.12
N THR A 27 -0.92 7.72 -0.75
CA THR A 27 -1.15 9.04 -0.15
C THR A 27 -1.91 8.94 1.17
N SER A 28 -2.98 8.14 1.20
CA SER A 28 -3.79 7.96 2.41
C SER A 28 -3.03 7.24 3.54
N LYS A 29 -2.04 6.41 3.21
CA LYS A 29 -1.16 5.73 4.18
C LYS A 29 0.00 6.60 4.65
N LEU A 30 0.50 7.47 3.78
CA LEU A 30 1.57 8.43 4.09
C LEU A 30 1.06 9.60 4.93
N MET A 31 -0.21 9.97 4.77
CA MET A 31 -0.83 11.08 5.48
C MET A 31 -0.81 10.89 7.00
N LEU A 32 -0.18 11.85 7.68
CA LEU A 32 -0.17 11.99 9.14
C LEU A 32 -1.09 13.14 9.55
N ASP A 33 -1.76 12.99 10.70
CA ASP A 33 -2.69 13.98 11.29
C ASP A 33 -3.80 14.48 10.33
N GLY A 34 -4.17 13.71 9.31
CA GLY A 34 -5.18 14.13 8.33
C GLY A 34 -4.72 15.22 7.35
N LYS A 35 -3.41 15.53 7.30
CA LYS A 35 -2.83 16.56 6.43
C LYS A 35 -2.71 16.08 4.97
N ARG A 36 -3.83 15.98 4.27
CA ARG A 36 -3.90 15.42 2.91
C ARG A 36 -3.09 16.22 1.88
N SER A 37 -3.25 17.55 1.88
CA SER A 37 -2.56 18.42 0.91
C SER A 37 -1.03 18.30 1.04
N LEU A 38 -0.51 18.18 2.27
CA LEU A 38 0.91 17.97 2.51
C LEU A 38 1.38 16.60 2.00
N ALA A 39 0.61 15.54 2.27
CA ALA A 39 0.92 14.20 1.79
C ALA A 39 0.94 14.10 0.25
N GLU A 40 -0.01 14.75 -0.42
CA GLU A 40 -0.07 14.83 -1.89
C GLU A 40 1.15 15.56 -2.44
N ARG A 41 1.52 16.70 -1.84
CA ARG A 41 2.72 17.44 -2.23
C ARG A 41 3.98 16.58 -2.13
N ILE A 42 4.20 15.91 -1.00
CA ILE A 42 5.37 15.04 -0.81
C ILE A 42 5.47 13.95 -1.88
N ILE A 43 4.34 13.33 -2.24
CA ILE A 43 4.33 12.27 -3.25
C ILE A 43 4.66 12.81 -4.64
N TYR A 44 4.09 13.95 -5.01
CA TYR A 44 4.36 14.56 -6.31
C TYR A 44 5.81 15.04 -6.40
N ASP A 45 6.34 15.67 -5.35
CA ASP A 45 7.75 16.06 -5.28
C ASP A 45 8.68 14.83 -5.41
N ALA A 46 8.29 13.70 -4.79
CA ALA A 46 9.04 12.45 -4.92
C ALA A 46 8.98 11.85 -6.33
N PHE A 47 7.84 11.96 -7.02
CA PHE A 47 7.71 11.51 -8.41
C PHE A 47 8.56 12.37 -9.37
N ASP A 48 8.59 13.69 -9.16
CA ASP A 48 9.47 14.58 -9.94
C ASP A 48 10.95 14.24 -9.69
N ALA A 49 11.32 13.91 -8.44
CA ALA A 49 12.66 13.43 -8.10
C ALA A 49 13.02 12.07 -8.71
N ILE A 50 12.04 11.17 -8.91
CA ILE A 50 12.24 9.89 -9.59
C ILE A 50 12.43 10.11 -11.09
N GLU A 51 11.61 10.96 -11.70
CA GLU A 51 11.67 11.26 -13.13
C GLU A 51 13.02 11.88 -13.50
N THR A 52 13.52 12.82 -12.70
CA THR A 52 14.84 13.44 -12.90
C THR A 52 16.00 12.43 -12.80
N LYS A 53 15.93 11.49 -11.85
CA LYS A 53 17.01 10.51 -11.61
C LYS A 53 16.98 9.33 -12.58
N GLN A 54 15.81 8.76 -12.85
CA GLN A 54 15.68 7.55 -13.66
C GLN A 54 15.31 7.80 -15.12
N LYS A 55 14.87 9.02 -15.47
CA LYS A 55 14.40 9.39 -16.82
C LYS A 55 13.35 8.41 -17.37
N ARG A 56 12.50 7.90 -16.48
CA ARG A 56 11.41 6.97 -16.75
C ARG A 56 10.14 7.52 -16.13
N ALA A 57 8.99 7.08 -16.65
CA ALA A 57 7.71 7.45 -16.08
C ALA A 57 7.67 7.05 -14.59
N PRO A 58 7.37 8.00 -13.67
CA PRO A 58 7.44 7.75 -12.24
C PRO A 58 6.39 6.72 -11.77
N LEU A 59 5.25 6.62 -12.48
CA LEU A 59 4.23 5.61 -12.21
C LEU A 59 4.75 4.18 -12.41
N ASP A 60 5.47 3.92 -13.49
CA ASP A 60 5.98 2.58 -13.79
C ASP A 60 7.00 2.14 -12.73
N VAL A 61 7.88 3.07 -12.33
CA VAL A 61 8.86 2.86 -11.26
C VAL A 61 8.13 2.59 -9.94
N PHE A 62 7.09 3.35 -9.62
CA PHE A 62 6.29 3.16 -8.42
C PHE A 62 5.57 1.80 -8.40
N GLU A 63 4.95 1.39 -9.50
CA GLU A 63 4.29 0.09 -9.60
C GLU A 63 5.28 -1.07 -9.52
N GLN A 64 6.45 -0.93 -10.14
CA GLN A 64 7.52 -1.92 -10.03
C GLN A 64 8.02 -2.02 -8.58
N ALA A 65 8.21 -0.89 -7.90
CA ALA A 65 8.61 -0.87 -6.50
C ALA A 65 7.57 -1.55 -5.60
N LEU A 66 6.28 -1.29 -5.81
CA LEU A 66 5.21 -1.97 -5.09
C LEU A 66 5.22 -3.50 -5.32
N LYS A 67 5.41 -3.94 -6.57
CA LYS A 67 5.51 -5.38 -6.88
C LYS A 67 6.69 -6.02 -6.15
N ASN A 68 7.85 -5.37 -6.16
CA ASN A 68 9.06 -5.88 -5.50
C ASN A 68 8.94 -5.90 -3.97
N ALA A 69 8.22 -4.95 -3.38
CA ALA A 69 8.01 -4.88 -1.93
C ALA A 69 6.90 -5.82 -1.43
N THR A 70 6.05 -6.36 -2.33
CA THR A 70 4.93 -7.22 -1.94
C THR A 70 5.43 -8.65 -1.68
N PRO A 71 5.33 -9.18 -0.45
CA PRO A 71 5.72 -10.55 -0.16
C PRO A 71 4.70 -11.54 -0.73
N THR A 72 5.18 -12.72 -1.14
CA THR A 72 4.31 -13.81 -1.61
C THR A 72 3.69 -14.59 -0.45
N VAL A 73 4.43 -14.72 0.67
CA VAL A 73 4.04 -15.51 1.84
C VAL A 73 4.14 -14.66 3.10
N GLU A 74 3.13 -14.73 3.96
CA GLU A 74 3.14 -14.16 5.31
C GLU A 74 3.11 -15.27 6.35
N VAL A 75 3.71 -15.04 7.52
CA VAL A 75 3.60 -15.96 8.66
C VAL A 75 2.48 -15.51 9.60
N LYS A 76 1.63 -16.45 10.02
CA LYS A 76 0.65 -16.21 11.08
C LYS A 76 0.89 -17.11 12.29
N PRO A 77 0.81 -16.57 13.51
CA PRO A 77 0.92 -17.38 14.71
C PRO A 77 -0.31 -18.29 14.85
N ARG A 78 -0.07 -19.59 15.04
CA ARG A 78 -1.10 -20.60 15.33
C ARG A 78 -0.68 -21.41 16.54
N ARG A 79 -1.57 -21.52 17.53
CA ARG A 79 -1.31 -22.30 18.74
C ARG A 79 -1.68 -23.75 18.50
N VAL A 80 -0.73 -24.67 18.75
CA VAL A 80 -0.91 -26.12 18.60
C VAL A 80 -0.17 -26.81 19.74
N GLY A 81 -0.84 -27.70 20.48
CA GLY A 81 -0.20 -28.56 21.48
C GLY A 81 0.57 -27.85 22.60
N GLY A 82 0.19 -26.62 22.95
CA GLY A 82 0.83 -25.84 24.03
C GLY A 82 1.81 -24.76 23.55
N SER A 83 2.35 -24.88 22.33
CA SER A 83 3.30 -23.91 21.74
C SER A 83 2.67 -23.08 20.61
N THR A 84 3.27 -21.94 20.30
CA THR A 84 2.85 -21.06 19.20
C THR A 84 3.78 -21.26 18.00
N TYR A 85 3.22 -21.74 16.89
CA TYR A 85 3.95 -21.97 15.64
C TYR A 85 3.68 -20.84 14.65
N GLN A 86 4.70 -20.46 13.88
CA GLN A 86 4.54 -19.57 12.75
C GLN A 86 4.15 -20.40 11.52
N VAL A 87 2.90 -20.29 11.10
CA VAL A 87 2.38 -21.02 9.94
C VAL A 87 2.49 -20.12 8.70
N PRO A 88 3.21 -20.53 7.65
CA PRO A 88 3.25 -19.79 6.39
C PRO A 88 1.90 -19.88 5.68
N ILE A 89 1.42 -18.74 5.20
CA ILE A 89 0.16 -18.59 4.47
C ILE A 89 0.40 -17.65 3.29
N ASP A 90 -0.18 -17.95 2.14
CA ASP A 90 -0.09 -17.07 0.97
C ASP A 90 -0.79 -15.73 1.21
N VAL A 91 -0.12 -14.66 0.81
CA VAL A 91 -0.67 -13.30 0.91
C VAL A 91 -1.82 -13.15 -0.07
N ARG A 92 -2.97 -12.70 0.42
CA ARG A 92 -4.16 -12.45 -0.41
C ARG A 92 -3.89 -11.26 -1.34
N ARG A 93 -3.88 -11.52 -2.64
CA ARG A 93 -3.89 -10.49 -3.69
C ARG A 93 -5.21 -9.73 -3.72
#